data_AF-A0A813LAM0-F1
#
_entry.id   AF-A0A813LAM0-F1
#
_cell.length_a   1.000
_cell.length_b   1.000
_cell.length_c   1.000
_cell.angle_alpha   90.00
_cell.angle_beta   90.00
_cell.angle_gamma   90.00
#
_symmetry.space_group_name_H-M   'P 1'
#
loop_
_entity.id
_entity.type
_entity.pdbx_description
1 polymer ?
#
loop_
_entity_poly.entity_id
_entity_poly.type
_entity_poly.pdbx_seq_one_letter_code
_entity_poly.pdbx_strand_id
1 'polypeptide(L)'
;MVLTGNCRVLAGLALLVTAAGNKCPGSSAFLHHASNHVTVTAQANCSDVMAEMEARVAGIASGAWHDPHNRGTYSLLSQGDAELNFQRVTSNKKYTDKLTFTFVDFPQGVCKISGCSESQVFSIGDASTNYCNLRMLYCGSSEGCKPVQKDFAVEESAEHPSLGAGKDPTACLAV
;
A
#
# COMPACT_ATOMS: atom_id res chain seq x y z
N MET A 1 -31.59 53.93 7.70
CA MET A 1 -31.76 52.46 7.70
C MET A 1 -30.50 51.87 7.08
N VAL A 2 -29.89 50.96 7.80
CA VAL A 2 -28.55 50.36 7.60
C VAL A 2 -28.48 49.58 6.28
N LEU A 3 -27.29 49.50 5.65
CA LEU A 3 -26.64 48.25 5.21
C LEU A 3 -25.31 48.54 4.51
N THR A 4 -24.23 48.51 5.29
CA THR A 4 -22.85 48.29 4.84
C THR A 4 -22.73 46.85 4.32
N GLY A 5 -22.52 46.69 3.02
CA GLY A 5 -22.24 45.40 2.39
C GLY A 5 -20.75 45.05 2.47
N ASN A 6 -20.36 44.28 3.49
CA ASN A 6 -19.02 43.71 3.57
C ASN A 6 -18.88 42.59 2.51
N CYS A 7 -18.09 42.84 1.47
CA CYS A 7 -17.64 41.81 0.53
C CYS A 7 -16.64 40.91 1.25
N ARG A 8 -17.11 39.77 1.77
CA ARG A 8 -16.24 38.72 2.32
C ARG A 8 -15.60 37.97 1.16
N VAL A 9 -14.34 38.29 0.88
CA VAL A 9 -13.46 37.47 0.03
C VAL A 9 -13.28 36.13 0.78
N LEU A 10 -13.94 35.09 0.29
CA LEU A 10 -13.68 33.72 0.73
C LEU A 10 -12.27 33.35 0.24
N ALA A 11 -11.29 33.43 1.13
CA ALA A 11 -9.97 32.87 0.89
C ALA A 11 -10.13 31.35 0.82
N GLY A 12 -10.26 30.81 -0.40
CA GLY A 12 -10.23 29.37 -0.64
C GLY A 12 -8.86 28.85 -0.21
N LEU A 13 -8.84 28.00 0.82
CA LEU A 13 -7.65 27.26 1.23
C LEU A 13 -7.27 26.33 0.08
N ALA A 14 -6.29 26.71 -0.73
CA ALA A 14 -5.75 25.84 -1.77
C ALA A 14 -5.02 24.68 -1.07
N LEU A 15 -5.65 23.52 -1.02
CA LEU A 15 -4.97 22.29 -0.61
C LEU A 15 -3.84 22.04 -1.61
N LEU A 16 -2.60 22.12 -1.14
CA LEU A 16 -1.45 21.59 -1.85
C LEU A 16 -1.62 20.07 -1.91
N VAL A 17 -2.23 19.57 -2.99
CA VAL A 17 -2.26 18.14 -3.28
C VAL A 17 -0.84 17.75 -3.69
N THR A 18 -0.04 17.29 -2.74
CA THR A 18 1.16 16.55 -3.08
C THR A 18 0.69 15.28 -3.78
N ALA A 19 1.09 15.07 -5.04
CA ALA A 19 0.78 13.82 -5.70
C ALA A 19 1.51 12.70 -4.95
N ALA A 20 0.81 11.59 -4.66
CA ALA A 20 1.47 10.37 -4.22
C ALA A 20 2.43 9.99 -5.35
N GLY A 21 3.73 10.10 -5.09
CA GLY A 21 4.74 9.84 -6.11
C GLY A 21 4.70 8.37 -6.50
N ASN A 22 5.03 8.08 -7.77
CA ASN A 22 5.30 6.71 -8.22
C ASN A 22 6.69 6.30 -7.70
N LYS A 23 6.83 6.16 -6.38
CA LYS A 23 8.10 5.82 -5.73
C LYS A 23 8.21 4.31 -5.59
N CYS A 24 9.30 3.76 -6.10
CA CYS A 24 9.62 2.34 -6.00
C CYS A 24 10.97 2.15 -5.26
N PRO A 25 11.16 1.02 -4.56
CA PRO A 25 12.34 0.77 -3.73
C PRO A 25 13.62 0.47 -4.53
N GLY A 26 13.49 0.23 -5.84
CA GLY A 26 14.54 -0.30 -6.70
C GLY A 26 14.76 -1.80 -6.49
N SER A 27 15.49 -2.41 -7.42
CA SER A 27 15.92 -3.80 -7.34
C SER A 27 17.41 -3.96 -7.60
N SER A 28 18.03 -4.89 -6.88
CA SER A 28 19.38 -5.38 -7.14
C SER A 28 19.43 -6.53 -8.17
N ALA A 29 18.30 -6.97 -8.70
CA ALA A 29 18.23 -8.06 -9.65
C ALA A 29 18.95 -7.69 -10.96
N PHE A 30 19.66 -8.67 -11.52
CA PHE A 30 20.31 -8.50 -12.82
C PHE A 30 19.25 -8.59 -13.94
N LEU A 31 19.18 -7.54 -14.78
CA LEU A 31 18.31 -7.40 -15.96
C LEU A 31 16.80 -7.26 -15.68
N HIS A 32 16.15 -8.27 -15.10
CA HIS A 32 14.70 -8.31 -14.94
C HIS A 32 14.28 -8.84 -13.58
N HIS A 33 13.25 -8.22 -13.01
CA HIS A 33 12.55 -8.65 -11.82
C HIS A 33 11.04 -8.43 -11.99
N ALA A 34 10.26 -9.26 -11.31
CA ALA A 34 8.84 -9.04 -11.18
C ALA A 34 8.60 -7.83 -10.27
N SER A 35 7.69 -6.96 -10.69
CA SER A 35 7.23 -5.82 -9.90
C SER A 35 5.75 -5.55 -10.13
N ASN A 36 5.16 -4.77 -9.22
CA ASN A 36 3.82 -4.23 -9.41
C ASN A 36 3.75 -2.84 -8.76
N HIS A 37 2.97 -1.96 -9.37
CA HIS A 37 2.60 -0.66 -8.82
C HIS A 37 1.08 -0.53 -8.74
N VAL A 38 0.56 -0.09 -7.59
CA VAL A 38 -0.87 0.11 -7.36
C VAL A 38 -1.17 1.56 -6.98
N THR A 39 -2.35 2.04 -7.36
CA THR A 39 -2.93 3.28 -6.83
C THR A 39 -4.29 2.96 -6.21
N VAL A 40 -4.44 3.26 -4.92
CA VAL A 40 -5.59 2.85 -4.11
C VAL A 40 -6.16 4.04 -3.38
N THR A 41 -7.47 4.07 -3.22
CA THR A 41 -8.18 5.00 -2.34
C THR A 41 -8.72 4.22 -1.16
N ALA A 42 -8.39 4.62 0.06
CA ALA A 42 -8.94 4.07 1.29
C ALA A 42 -9.90 5.06 1.95
N GLN A 43 -11.03 4.58 2.45
CA GLN A 43 -12.01 5.36 3.21
C GLN A 43 -11.59 5.50 4.68
N ALA A 44 -10.39 6.03 4.90
CA ALA A 44 -9.80 6.35 6.20
C ALA A 44 -8.70 7.43 6.04
N ASN A 45 -8.34 8.13 7.11
CA ASN A 45 -7.18 9.05 7.09
C ASN A 45 -5.88 8.25 6.84
N CYS A 46 -4.88 8.87 6.23
CA CYS A 46 -3.62 8.17 5.94
C CYS A 46 -2.89 7.70 7.20
N SER A 47 -2.98 8.43 8.31
CA SER A 47 -2.44 7.96 9.59
C SER A 47 -3.06 6.64 10.06
N ASP A 48 -4.34 6.43 9.76
CA ASP A 48 -5.07 5.22 10.15
C ASP A 48 -4.70 4.04 9.26
N VAL A 49 -4.54 4.30 7.96
CA VAL A 49 -4.04 3.31 6.99
C VAL A 49 -2.62 2.87 7.34
N MET A 50 -1.72 3.83 7.60
CA MET A 50 -0.34 3.55 7.98
C MET A 50 -0.26 2.74 9.29
N ALA A 51 -1.02 3.14 10.30
CA ALA A 51 -1.08 2.41 11.58
C ALA A 51 -1.59 0.97 11.40
N GLU A 52 -2.58 0.74 10.55
CA GLU A 52 -3.07 -0.62 10.25
C GLU A 52 -2.01 -1.46 9.52
N MET A 53 -1.30 -0.90 8.55
CA MET A 53 -0.20 -1.59 7.86
C MET A 53 0.91 -2.01 8.84
N GLU A 54 1.33 -1.09 9.70
CA GLU A 54 2.33 -1.35 10.74
C GLU A 54 1.82 -2.40 11.74
N ALA A 55 0.53 -2.36 12.11
CA ALA A 55 -0.09 -3.33 12.99
C ALA A 55 -0.12 -4.75 12.40
N ARG A 56 -0.35 -4.90 11.09
CA ARG A 56 -0.24 -6.20 10.40
C ARG A 56 1.17 -6.77 10.50
N VAL A 57 2.18 -5.95 10.20
CA VAL A 57 3.59 -6.34 10.25
C VAL A 57 4.00 -6.73 11.67
N ALA A 58 3.64 -5.92 12.67
CA ALA A 58 3.91 -6.21 14.08
C ALA A 58 3.14 -7.46 14.57
N GLY A 59 1.91 -7.66 14.06
CA GLY A 59 1.04 -8.79 14.39
C GLY A 59 1.59 -10.15 13.98
N ILE A 60 2.57 -10.21 13.06
CA ILE A 60 3.23 -11.46 12.68
C ILE A 60 3.98 -12.06 13.87
N ALA A 61 4.73 -11.25 14.63
CA ALA A 61 5.53 -11.73 15.74
C ALA A 61 4.68 -12.23 16.92
N SER A 62 3.51 -11.64 17.13
CA SER A 62 2.56 -12.05 18.18
C SER A 62 1.61 -13.17 17.73
N GLY A 63 1.58 -13.50 16.44
CA GLY A 63 0.61 -14.42 15.86
C GLY A 63 -0.80 -13.84 15.68
N ALA A 64 -0.98 -12.54 15.95
CA ALA A 64 -2.25 -11.84 15.74
C ALA A 64 -2.61 -11.71 14.25
N TRP A 65 -1.61 -11.72 13.37
CA TRP A 65 -1.78 -11.62 11.93
C TRP A 65 -0.79 -12.52 11.19
N HIS A 66 -1.16 -12.96 9.99
CA HIS A 66 -0.24 -13.61 9.07
C HIS A 66 -0.56 -13.16 7.64
N ASP A 67 0.46 -13.18 6.78
CA ASP A 67 0.29 -12.96 5.35
C ASP A 67 -0.59 -14.07 4.76
N PRO A 68 -1.81 -13.76 4.28
CA PRO A 68 -2.68 -14.77 3.70
C PRO A 68 -2.18 -15.23 2.31
N HIS A 69 -1.18 -14.56 1.75
CA HIS A 69 -0.51 -14.98 0.52
C HIS A 69 0.75 -15.81 0.83
N ASN A 70 0.63 -17.14 0.77
CA ASN A 70 1.74 -18.09 0.95
C ASN A 70 2.55 -17.93 2.27
N ARG A 71 1.98 -17.31 3.30
CA ARG A 71 2.59 -17.11 4.64
C ARG A 71 3.95 -16.40 4.60
N GLY A 72 4.10 -15.40 3.74
CA GLY A 72 5.28 -14.53 3.76
C GLY A 72 5.42 -13.79 5.09
N THR A 73 6.62 -13.29 5.34
CA THR A 73 6.93 -12.46 6.51
C THR A 73 7.29 -11.06 6.03
N TYR A 74 6.53 -10.06 6.48
CA TYR A 74 6.84 -8.66 6.28
C TYR A 74 7.73 -8.12 7.41
N SER A 75 8.51 -7.08 7.13
CA SER A 75 9.31 -6.34 8.10
C SER A 75 9.38 -4.87 7.72
N LEU A 76 9.25 -3.97 8.70
CA LEU A 76 9.41 -2.53 8.50
C LEU A 76 10.90 -2.22 8.30
N LEU A 77 11.23 -1.56 7.19
CA LEU A 77 12.59 -1.07 6.90
C LEU A 77 12.77 0.37 7.34
N SER A 78 11.80 1.23 7.04
CA SER A 78 11.78 2.63 7.46
C SER A 78 10.39 3.22 7.38
N GLN A 79 10.20 4.33 8.11
CA GLN A 79 8.97 5.10 8.17
C GLN A 79 9.31 6.58 8.11
N GLY A 80 8.52 7.33 7.34
CA GLY A 80 8.46 8.79 7.36
C GLY A 80 7.02 9.27 7.53
N ASP A 81 6.79 10.58 7.47
CA ASP A 81 5.47 11.18 7.74
C ASP A 81 4.37 10.69 6.79
N ALA A 82 4.72 10.44 5.53
CA ALA A 82 3.80 10.02 4.47
C ALA A 82 4.39 8.89 3.61
N GLU A 83 5.27 8.08 4.20
CA GLU A 83 5.94 6.98 3.52
C GLU A 83 6.22 5.80 4.45
N LEU A 84 5.97 4.58 3.96
CA LEU A 84 6.35 3.34 4.64
C LEU A 84 7.14 2.46 3.68
N ASN A 85 8.27 1.95 4.14
CA ASN A 85 9.09 1.01 3.40
C ASN A 85 9.14 -0.32 4.12
N PHE A 86 8.81 -1.40 3.41
CA PHE A 86 8.79 -2.75 3.93
C PHE A 86 9.68 -3.66 3.12
N GLN A 87 10.03 -4.79 3.71
CA GLN A 87 10.52 -5.97 3.03
C GLN A 87 9.53 -7.10 3.26
N ARG A 88 9.37 -7.97 2.28
CA ARG A 88 8.71 -9.26 2.45
C ARG A 88 9.63 -10.39 2.04
N VAL A 89 9.68 -11.44 2.86
CA VAL A 89 10.37 -12.69 2.55
C VAL A 89 9.34 -13.80 2.41
N THR A 90 9.40 -14.55 1.33
CA THR A 90 8.55 -15.74 1.11
C THR A 90 8.75 -16.80 2.19
N SER A 91 7.74 -17.63 2.46
CA SER A 91 7.81 -18.68 3.49
C SER A 91 8.94 -19.69 3.29
N ASN A 92 9.28 -19.99 2.03
CA ASN A 92 10.42 -20.84 1.65
C ASN A 92 11.78 -20.10 1.67
N LYS A 93 11.79 -18.80 2.00
CA LYS A 93 12.96 -17.91 2.09
C LYS A 93 13.74 -17.70 0.79
N LYS A 94 13.17 -18.04 -0.37
CA LYS A 94 13.85 -17.92 -1.67
C LYS A 94 13.78 -16.52 -2.26
N TYR A 95 12.66 -15.85 -2.08
CA TYR A 95 12.40 -14.54 -2.66
C TYR A 95 12.26 -13.50 -1.57
N THR A 96 12.94 -12.37 -1.81
CA THR A 96 12.80 -11.14 -1.06
C THR A 96 12.28 -10.08 -2.02
N ASP A 97 11.21 -9.41 -1.61
CA ASP A 97 10.67 -8.26 -2.33
C ASP A 97 10.73 -7.05 -1.39
N LYS A 98 11.06 -5.88 -1.92
CA LYS A 98 10.94 -4.62 -1.18
C LYS A 98 9.69 -3.90 -1.61
N LEU A 99 9.08 -3.19 -0.68
CA LEU A 99 7.86 -2.43 -0.91
C LEU A 99 8.05 -0.99 -0.43
N THR A 100 7.52 -0.04 -1.20
CA THR A 100 7.41 1.36 -0.81
C THR A 100 5.96 1.78 -0.99
N PHE A 101 5.41 2.43 0.04
CA PHE A 101 4.11 3.08 0.01
C PHE A 101 4.27 4.57 0.28
N THR A 102 3.56 5.40 -0.47
CA THR A 102 3.39 6.82 -0.18
C THR A 102 1.92 7.16 -0.02
N PHE A 103 1.65 8.15 0.83
CA PHE A 103 0.30 8.46 1.31
C PHE A 103 -0.02 9.94 1.12
N VAL A 104 -1.25 10.23 0.74
CA VAL A 104 -1.74 11.61 0.60
C VAL A 104 -3.15 11.69 1.15
N ASP A 105 -3.32 12.51 2.19
CA ASP A 105 -4.64 12.78 2.75
C ASP A 105 -5.49 13.61 1.77
N PHE A 106 -6.74 13.22 1.67
CA PHE A 106 -7.80 13.94 1.00
C PHE A 106 -8.88 14.36 2.02
N PRO A 107 -9.69 15.38 1.71
CA PRO A 107 -10.81 15.78 2.56
C PRO A 107 -11.75 14.62 2.86
N GLN A 108 -12.51 14.74 3.96
CA GLN A 108 -13.50 13.75 4.40
C GLN A 108 -12.91 12.40 4.86
N GLY A 109 -11.63 12.39 5.25
CA GLY A 109 -10.99 11.19 5.82
C GLY A 109 -10.74 10.12 4.77
N VAL A 110 -10.24 10.53 3.62
CA VAL A 110 -9.87 9.65 2.51
C VAL A 110 -8.37 9.67 2.36
N CYS A 111 -7.75 8.50 2.18
CA CYS A 111 -6.32 8.39 1.93
C CYS A 111 -6.08 7.87 0.53
N LYS A 112 -5.26 8.58 -0.25
CA LYS A 112 -4.72 8.05 -1.50
C LYS A 112 -3.38 7.39 -1.22
N ILE A 113 -3.26 6.14 -1.67
CA ILE A 113 -2.10 5.27 -1.49
C ILE A 113 -1.47 5.03 -2.87
N SER A 114 -0.17 5.22 -2.98
CA SER A 114 0.65 4.72 -4.09
C SER A 114 1.60 3.68 -3.54
N GLY A 115 1.56 2.45 -4.05
CA GLY A 115 2.36 1.34 -3.56
C GLY A 115 3.15 0.69 -4.67
N CYS A 116 4.42 0.34 -4.43
CA CYS A 116 5.27 -0.35 -5.38
C CYS A 116 6.03 -1.49 -4.70
N SER A 117 5.98 -2.69 -5.29
CA SER A 117 6.71 -3.88 -4.83
C SER A 117 7.64 -4.35 -5.92
N GLU A 118 8.90 -4.60 -5.57
CA GLU A 118 9.93 -5.04 -6.52
C GLU A 118 10.74 -6.20 -5.96
N SER A 119 10.79 -7.31 -6.72
CA SER A 119 11.61 -8.45 -6.36
C SER A 119 13.09 -8.10 -6.42
N GLN A 120 13.86 -8.52 -5.41
CA GLN A 120 15.29 -8.24 -5.28
C GLN A 120 16.18 -9.28 -5.98
N VAL A 121 15.55 -10.25 -6.65
CA VAL A 121 16.21 -11.31 -7.42
C VAL A 121 15.57 -11.44 -8.81
N PHE A 122 16.29 -12.10 -9.72
CA PHE A 122 15.79 -12.34 -11.07
C PHE A 122 14.47 -13.11 -11.05
N SER A 123 13.45 -12.54 -11.69
CA SER A 123 12.10 -13.09 -11.78
C SER A 123 11.37 -12.49 -12.97
N ILE A 124 10.62 -13.31 -13.71
CA ILE A 124 9.82 -12.85 -14.87
C ILE A 124 8.33 -12.97 -14.54
N GLY A 125 7.90 -14.15 -14.10
CA GLY A 125 6.55 -14.38 -13.57
C GLY A 125 6.60 -14.61 -12.07
N ASP A 126 5.56 -14.14 -11.37
CA ASP A 126 5.50 -14.18 -9.91
C ASP A 126 4.16 -14.68 -9.35
N ALA A 127 3.26 -15.17 -10.20
CA ALA A 127 1.92 -15.61 -9.78
C ALA A 127 1.18 -14.55 -8.93
N SER A 128 1.33 -13.28 -9.28
CA SER A 128 0.77 -12.11 -8.58
C SER A 128 1.44 -11.76 -7.25
N THR A 129 2.59 -12.36 -6.91
CA THR A 129 3.27 -12.13 -5.62
C THR A 129 3.49 -10.64 -5.35
N ASN A 130 4.04 -9.85 -6.27
CA ASN A 130 4.30 -8.42 -6.01
C ASN A 130 3.00 -7.61 -5.84
N TYR A 131 1.94 -7.97 -6.55
CA TYR A 131 0.64 -7.35 -6.34
C TYR A 131 0.05 -7.73 -4.98
N CYS A 132 0.09 -9.00 -4.61
CA CYS A 132 -0.42 -9.49 -3.33
C CYS A 132 0.39 -8.95 -2.15
N ASN A 133 1.71 -8.84 -2.29
CA ASN A 133 2.59 -8.20 -1.32
C ASN A 133 2.07 -6.79 -0.94
N LEU A 134 1.58 -6.03 -1.93
CA LEU A 134 1.02 -4.71 -1.71
C LEU A 134 -0.39 -4.81 -1.10
N ARG A 135 -1.28 -5.56 -1.78
CA ARG A 135 -2.70 -5.65 -1.43
C ARG A 135 -2.92 -6.13 0.00
N MET A 136 -2.13 -7.08 0.48
CA MET A 136 -2.30 -7.66 1.82
C MET A 136 -1.99 -6.68 2.96
N LEU A 137 -1.36 -5.55 2.68
CA LEU A 137 -1.11 -4.52 3.69
C LEU A 137 -2.24 -3.49 3.81
N TYR A 138 -3.03 -3.23 2.75
CA TYR A 138 -4.14 -2.24 2.80
C TYR A 138 -5.55 -2.81 2.66
N CYS A 139 -5.74 -4.03 2.17
CA CYS A 139 -7.08 -4.57 1.94
C CYS A 139 -7.92 -4.64 3.23
N GLY A 140 -9.21 -4.34 3.14
CA GLY A 140 -10.17 -4.45 4.22
C GLY A 140 -10.88 -5.80 4.25
N SER A 141 -11.82 -5.95 5.18
CA SER A 141 -12.59 -7.19 5.33
C SER A 141 -13.52 -7.47 4.14
N SER A 142 -13.98 -6.43 3.43
CA SER A 142 -14.79 -6.56 2.21
C SER A 142 -14.05 -7.28 1.07
N GLU A 143 -12.72 -7.23 1.07
CA GLU A 143 -11.87 -7.94 0.12
C GLU A 143 -11.43 -9.32 0.64
N GLY A 144 -11.95 -9.77 1.78
CA GLY A 144 -11.62 -11.05 2.41
C GLY A 144 -10.40 -11.02 3.34
N CYS A 145 -9.79 -9.84 3.55
CA CYS A 145 -8.66 -9.69 4.45
C CYS A 145 -9.07 -9.65 5.92
N LYS A 146 -8.08 -9.78 6.81
CA LYS A 146 -8.27 -9.74 8.27
C LYS A 146 -7.49 -8.56 8.83
N PRO A 147 -8.15 -7.40 9.02
CA PRO A 147 -7.51 -6.25 9.66
C PRO A 147 -7.10 -6.54 11.11
N VAL A 148 -6.14 -5.78 11.62
CA VAL A 148 -5.61 -5.95 12.99
C VAL A 148 -6.16 -4.89 13.94
N GLN A 149 -6.11 -3.61 13.55
CA GLN A 149 -6.57 -2.50 14.35
C GLN A 149 -7.76 -1.78 13.73
N LYS A 150 -7.70 -1.49 12.41
CA LYS A 150 -8.70 -0.69 11.71
C LYS A 150 -9.12 -1.36 10.42
N ASP A 151 -10.43 -1.43 10.22
CA ASP A 151 -11.02 -1.88 8.97
C ASP A 151 -11.57 -0.67 8.19
N PHE A 152 -11.36 -0.67 6.89
CA PHE A 152 -11.80 0.39 5.99
C PHE A 152 -12.00 -0.16 4.57
N ALA A 153 -12.92 0.44 3.83
CA ALA A 153 -13.13 0.11 2.43
C ALA A 153 -11.99 0.65 1.58
N VAL A 154 -11.59 -0.11 0.56
CA VAL A 154 -10.57 0.28 -0.41
C VAL A 154 -11.07 0.15 -1.84
N GLU A 155 -10.59 1.01 -2.71
CA GLU A 155 -10.82 0.96 -4.15
C GLU A 155 -9.48 1.05 -4.88
N GLU A 156 -9.14 0.02 -5.65
CA GLU A 156 -7.97 0.04 -6.53
C GLU A 156 -8.33 0.74 -7.84
N SER A 157 -7.64 1.82 -8.14
CA SER A 157 -7.90 2.66 -9.32
C SER A 157 -6.92 2.41 -10.47
N ALA A 158 -5.76 1.83 -10.18
CA ALA A 158 -4.78 1.44 -11.19
C ALA A 158 -3.82 0.38 -10.65
N GLU A 159 -3.42 -0.54 -11.53
CA GLU A 159 -2.42 -1.56 -11.27
C GLU A 159 -1.51 -1.77 -12.50
N HIS A 160 -0.20 -1.77 -12.28
CA HIS A 160 0.82 -1.84 -13.32
C HIS A 160 1.87 -2.92 -12.98
N PRO A 161 1.61 -4.20 -13.29
CA PRO A 161 2.61 -5.25 -13.18
C PRO A 161 3.72 -5.07 -14.23
N SER A 162 4.94 -5.52 -13.91
CA SER A 162 5.98 -5.73 -14.92
C SER A 162 5.56 -6.78 -15.94
N LEU A 163 6.22 -6.81 -17.10
CA LEU A 163 5.94 -7.82 -18.12
C LEU A 163 6.13 -9.24 -17.56
N GLY A 164 5.06 -10.03 -17.60
CA GLY A 164 5.04 -11.42 -17.08
C GLY A 164 4.57 -11.57 -15.64
N ALA A 165 4.50 -10.49 -14.85
CA ALA A 165 3.99 -10.53 -13.48
C ALA A 165 2.46 -10.59 -13.44
N GLY A 166 1.93 -11.25 -12.41
CA GLY A 166 0.49 -11.42 -12.21
C GLY A 166 -0.15 -10.23 -11.49
N LYS A 167 -1.49 -10.20 -11.50
CA LYS A 167 -2.32 -9.20 -10.82
C LYS A 167 -3.69 -9.74 -10.38
N ASP A 168 -3.77 -11.04 -10.11
CA ASP A 168 -5.01 -11.71 -9.72
C ASP A 168 -5.25 -11.55 -8.21
N PRO A 169 -6.29 -10.80 -7.77
CA PRO A 169 -6.59 -10.62 -6.35
C PRO A 169 -7.03 -11.90 -5.66
N THR A 170 -7.57 -12.87 -6.40
CA THR A 170 -8.00 -14.15 -5.81
C THR A 170 -6.80 -15.01 -5.41
N ALA A 171 -5.65 -14.82 -6.06
CA ALA A 171 -4.39 -15.47 -5.69
C ALA A 171 -3.81 -14.95 -4.37
N CYS A 172 -4.25 -13.77 -3.90
CA CYS A 172 -3.68 -13.15 -2.70
C CYS A 172 -4.17 -13.76 -1.39
N LEU A 173 -5.29 -14.48 -1.41
CA LEU A 173 -5.84 -15.15 -0.23
C LEU A 173 -5.56 -16.66 -0.23
N ALA A 174 -4.65 -17.11 -1.11
CA ALA A 174 -4.19 -18.49 -1.18
C ALA A 174 -2.93 -18.68 -0.29
N VAL A 175 -3.09 -19.52 0.73
CA VAL A 175 -2.05 -19.88 1.72
C VAL A 175 -1.24 -21.09 1.27
#